data_AF-A0A7C1KIT3-F1
#
_entry.id   AF-A0A7C1KIT3-F1
#
_cell.length_a   1.000
_cell.length_b   1.000
_cell.length_c   1.000
_cell.angle_alpha   90.00
_cell.angle_beta   90.00
_cell.angle_gamma   90.00
#
_symmetry.space_group_name_H-M   'P 1'
#
loop_
_entity.id
_entity.type
_entity.pdbx_description
1 polymer ?
#
loop_
_entity_poly.entity_id
_entity_poly.type
_entity_poly.pdbx_seq_one_letter_code
_entity_poly.pdbx_strand_id
1 'polypeptide(L)'
;MDMEGQGWRRREGRKGGWGCFLCLLLIGCNHSPVQSPLDVALQTPAFHSATTSRGGLRSLWGQSPQVSVQLPHLTSSNSSQGPPKPETIAILAQVQLDAAFAEETAPASRELLLDQARQGFQKALQQDPKNPTALLGLAQYHARLGERQKALDVYHRYLQYYPQDIQARYQIALVHAQWKDWEGAVRWCDEALRGDPESRNIRKTKGFCLARAGRYDEALATFREIMPESLARYHLARVLEHMGYVEASRQQLHLALQSDPNCEQARQFLTELEVAYSLPKPSSSAPAVLPAGHLQSDPASVQPPSSTPETGNGTSLLPLGGVPLSPAIQK
;
A
#
# COMPACT_ATOMS: atom_id res chain seq x y z
N MET A 1 23.85 -28.32 -26.37
CA MET A 1 22.63 -29.09 -26.72
C MET A 1 21.66 -28.93 -25.56
N ASP A 2 21.17 -27.74 -25.25
CA ASP A 2 20.38 -26.78 -26.03
C ASP A 2 18.95 -27.22 -26.35
N MET A 3 18.09 -26.20 -26.19
CA MET A 3 16.72 -26.00 -26.66
C MET A 3 15.60 -26.48 -25.71
N GLU A 4 15.03 -25.59 -24.88
CA GLU A 4 13.96 -24.60 -25.21
C GLU A 4 12.57 -25.28 -25.25
N GLY A 5 11.46 -24.74 -24.74
CA GLY A 5 11.14 -23.41 -24.23
C GLY A 5 9.61 -23.25 -24.18
N GLN A 6 9.18 -22.13 -23.57
CA GLN A 6 7.82 -21.52 -23.56
C GLN A 6 6.82 -22.08 -22.50
N GLY A 7 6.27 -21.32 -21.55
CA GLY A 7 6.29 -19.89 -21.27
C GLY A 7 4.90 -19.26 -21.42
N TRP A 8 4.29 -18.76 -20.34
CA TRP A 8 3.28 -17.69 -20.40
C TRP A 8 3.40 -16.72 -19.20
N ARG A 9 4.11 -15.62 -19.51
CA ARG A 9 3.94 -14.20 -19.13
C ARG A 9 3.54 -13.79 -17.70
N ARG A 10 4.56 -13.26 -17.03
CA ARG A 10 4.54 -12.17 -16.05
C ARG A 10 4.58 -10.82 -16.81
N ARG A 11 3.70 -9.86 -16.48
CA ARG A 11 3.75 -8.40 -16.80
C ARG A 11 2.91 -7.66 -15.74
N GLU A 12 3.23 -6.50 -15.19
CA GLU A 12 4.33 -5.53 -15.33
C GLU A 12 4.23 -4.51 -14.15
N GLY A 13 5.37 -3.97 -13.71
CA GLY A 13 5.57 -2.58 -13.22
C GLY A 13 4.82 -2.05 -12.00
N ARG A 14 5.42 -2.16 -10.80
CA ARG A 14 5.10 -1.40 -9.58
C ARG A 14 6.05 -0.21 -9.39
N LYS A 15 5.59 0.97 -9.84
CA LYS A 15 6.24 2.26 -9.58
C LYS A 15 6.52 2.47 -8.08
N GLY A 16 7.80 2.62 -7.73
CA GLY A 16 8.30 2.96 -6.42
C GLY A 16 7.96 4.39 -6.03
N GLY A 17 7.05 4.53 -5.08
CA GLY A 17 6.68 5.79 -4.44
C GLY A 17 5.57 5.49 -3.42
N TRP A 18 5.66 5.99 -2.19
CA TRP A 18 4.71 5.69 -1.11
C TRP A 18 3.24 5.98 -1.49
N GLY A 19 2.99 6.87 -2.45
CA GLY A 19 1.66 7.10 -3.02
C GLY A 19 1.06 5.88 -3.76
N CYS A 20 1.88 5.05 -4.41
CA CYS A 20 1.42 3.81 -5.07
C CYS A 20 1.18 2.67 -4.07
N PHE A 21 1.98 2.59 -3.00
CA PHE A 21 1.79 1.57 -1.96
C PHE A 21 0.51 1.79 -1.15
N LEU A 22 0.12 3.04 -0.89
CA LEU A 22 -1.14 3.36 -0.21
C LEU A 22 -2.37 2.99 -1.05
N CYS A 23 -2.31 3.21 -2.37
CA CYS A 23 -3.35 2.79 -3.32
C CYS A 23 -3.45 1.24 -3.40
N LEU A 24 -2.30 0.55 -3.36
CA LEU A 24 -2.22 -0.91 -3.31
C LEU A 24 -2.69 -1.50 -1.98
N LEU A 25 -2.43 -0.85 -0.84
CA LEU A 25 -2.79 -1.32 0.50
C LEU A 25 -4.26 -1.06 0.87
N LEU A 26 -4.83 0.05 0.43
CA LEU A 26 -6.20 0.45 0.80
C LEU A 26 -7.26 0.04 -0.22
N ILE A 27 -6.91 -0.07 -1.50
CA ILE A 27 -7.92 -0.23 -2.57
C ILE A 27 -7.63 -1.41 -3.51
N GLY A 28 -6.40 -1.94 -3.57
CA GLY A 28 -5.99 -2.83 -4.67
C GLY A 28 -6.01 -2.06 -6.00
N CYS A 29 -4.97 -2.15 -6.83
CA CYS A 29 -4.84 -1.27 -8.00
C CYS A 29 -6.02 -1.32 -8.98
N ASN A 30 -6.34 -0.15 -9.56
CA ASN A 30 -6.48 -0.04 -11.01
C ASN A 30 -5.70 1.20 -11.51
N HIS A 31 -5.10 1.08 -12.68
CA HIS A 31 -4.04 1.92 -13.22
C HIS A 31 -4.63 3.03 -14.10
N SER A 32 -4.40 4.30 -13.75
CA SER A 32 -4.50 5.43 -14.68
C SER A 32 -3.30 6.36 -14.44
N PRO A 33 -2.55 6.77 -15.47
CA PRO A 33 -1.33 7.55 -15.29
C PRO A 33 -1.70 9.00 -14.97
N VAL A 34 -1.58 9.40 -13.71
CA VAL A 34 -1.43 10.81 -13.35
C VAL A 34 0.04 11.14 -13.48
N GLN A 35 0.39 11.97 -14.46
CA GLN A 35 1.73 12.50 -14.67
C GLN A 35 2.18 13.27 -13.43
N SER A 36 3.40 12.99 -12.97
CA SER A 36 4.06 13.73 -11.90
C SER A 36 4.45 15.13 -12.39
N PRO A 37 4.41 16.17 -11.54
CA PRO A 37 4.71 17.55 -11.91
C PRO A 37 6.21 17.86 -12.19
N LEU A 38 7.01 16.86 -12.55
CA LEU A 38 8.41 17.02 -12.96
C LEU A 38 8.61 17.02 -14.49
N ASP A 39 7.57 16.73 -15.28
CA ASP A 39 7.66 16.70 -16.75
C ASP A 39 7.30 18.04 -17.45
N VAL A 40 7.02 19.11 -16.70
CA VAL A 40 6.59 20.41 -17.27
C VAL A 40 7.75 21.38 -17.53
N ALA A 41 9.00 21.02 -17.24
CA ALA A 41 10.14 21.95 -17.34
C ALA A 41 11.03 21.82 -18.59
N LEU A 42 10.67 21.01 -19.59
CA LEU A 42 11.44 20.90 -20.84
C LEU A 42 10.54 20.88 -22.09
N GLN A 43 9.80 21.97 -22.30
CA GLN A 43 9.28 22.33 -23.62
C GLN A 43 9.63 23.79 -23.89
N THR A 44 10.78 24.04 -24.51
CA THR A 44 11.09 25.33 -25.11
C THR A 44 10.36 25.43 -26.47
N PRO A 45 9.74 26.57 -26.81
CA PRO A 45 9.14 26.74 -28.12
C PRO A 45 10.21 26.96 -29.20
N ALA A 46 9.99 26.30 -30.32
CA ALA A 46 10.74 26.46 -31.56
C ALA A 46 10.70 27.92 -32.05
N PHE A 47 11.84 28.61 -32.01
CA PHE A 47 11.99 29.88 -32.69
C PHE A 47 12.30 29.68 -34.18
N HIS A 48 11.51 30.37 -34.97
CA HIS A 48 11.48 30.31 -36.42
C HIS A 48 12.77 30.85 -37.06
N SER A 49 13.11 30.22 -38.18
CA SER A 49 14.12 30.60 -39.15
C SER A 49 13.91 32.02 -39.71
N ALA A 50 14.96 32.84 -39.69
CA ALA A 50 15.04 34.07 -40.48
C ALA A 50 16.37 34.12 -41.26
N THR A 51 16.25 33.77 -42.54
CA THR A 51 16.91 34.36 -43.73
C THR A 51 18.32 34.95 -43.61
N THR A 52 19.28 34.24 -44.21
CA THR A 52 20.58 34.74 -44.67
C THR A 52 20.42 35.62 -45.92
N SER A 53 21.12 36.77 -45.99
CA SER A 53 21.40 37.48 -47.24
C SER A 53 22.88 37.40 -47.60
N ARG A 54 23.14 36.87 -48.80
CA ARG A 54 24.21 37.18 -49.77
C ARG A 54 25.65 37.38 -49.29
N GLY A 55 26.53 36.52 -49.82
CA GLY A 55 27.78 36.99 -50.45
C GLY A 55 28.95 36.00 -50.42
N GLY A 56 29.32 35.45 -51.58
CA GLY A 56 30.72 35.20 -51.90
C GLY A 56 31.21 33.76 -51.87
N LEU A 57 31.28 33.16 -53.06
CA LEU A 57 31.93 31.90 -53.44
C LEU A 57 33.42 31.84 -53.02
N ARG A 58 33.89 30.67 -52.57
CA ARG A 58 34.82 29.80 -53.34
C ARG A 58 35.23 28.55 -52.55
N SER A 59 35.14 27.42 -53.24
CA SER A 59 35.63 26.09 -52.92
C SER A 59 37.15 26.04 -52.75
N LEU A 60 37.67 25.16 -51.89
CA LEU A 60 38.59 24.08 -52.25
C LEU A 60 38.98 23.27 -51.00
N TRP A 61 38.92 21.95 -51.14
CA TRP A 61 39.23 20.92 -50.15
C TRP A 61 40.64 21.05 -49.57
N GLY A 62 40.80 20.80 -48.27
CA GLY A 62 42.11 20.50 -47.71
C GLY A 62 42.26 20.74 -46.21
N GLN A 63 42.29 19.64 -45.46
CA GLN A 63 42.94 19.47 -44.16
C GLN A 63 42.19 19.97 -42.92
N SER A 64 41.73 18.99 -42.14
CA SER A 64 41.24 19.10 -40.77
C SER A 64 42.30 19.71 -39.85
N PRO A 65 42.03 20.84 -39.17
CA PRO A 65 42.79 21.18 -37.98
C PRO A 65 42.27 20.31 -36.84
N GLN A 66 43.14 19.48 -36.27
CA GLN A 66 42.94 18.86 -34.97
C GLN A 66 42.73 19.98 -33.94
N VAL A 67 41.48 20.32 -33.66
CA VAL A 67 41.14 21.10 -32.47
C VAL A 67 41.17 20.13 -31.30
N SER A 68 42.34 20.02 -30.68
CA SER A 68 42.49 19.45 -29.35
C SER A 68 41.64 20.26 -28.38
N VAL A 69 40.39 19.85 -28.17
CA VAL A 69 39.57 20.34 -27.08
C VAL A 69 40.18 19.78 -25.81
N GLN A 70 41.12 20.53 -25.22
CA GLN A 70 41.49 20.33 -23.83
C GLN A 70 40.23 20.61 -23.02
N LEU A 71 39.56 19.54 -22.58
CA LEU A 71 38.55 19.66 -21.54
C LEU A 71 39.22 20.39 -20.36
N PRO A 72 38.64 21.49 -19.86
CA PRO A 72 39.16 22.13 -18.67
C PRO A 72 39.17 21.07 -17.58
N HIS A 73 40.37 20.81 -17.07
CA HIS A 73 40.60 19.94 -15.93
C HIS A 73 39.68 20.47 -14.83
N LEU A 74 38.67 19.68 -14.45
CA LEU A 74 37.93 19.91 -13.21
C LEU A 74 38.94 19.74 -12.09
N THR A 75 39.66 20.82 -11.78
CA THR A 75 40.45 20.93 -10.58
C THR A 75 39.46 20.77 -9.44
N SER A 76 39.60 19.66 -8.73
CA SER A 76 38.82 19.29 -7.56
C SER A 76 38.94 20.40 -6.51
N SER A 77 38.07 21.39 -6.59
CA SER A 77 38.12 22.61 -5.78
C SER A 77 36.94 22.63 -4.82
N ASN A 78 37.03 21.74 -3.82
CA ASN A 78 36.69 21.94 -2.40
C ASN A 78 36.43 20.57 -1.77
N SER A 79 37.48 19.87 -1.40
CA SER A 79 37.38 18.83 -0.37
C SER A 79 37.24 19.53 0.98
N SER A 80 36.02 19.62 1.52
CA SER A 80 35.83 19.97 2.92
C SER A 80 36.59 18.95 3.77
N GLN A 81 37.69 19.35 4.39
CA GLN A 81 38.62 18.46 5.11
C GLN A 81 38.12 18.04 6.51
N GLY A 82 36.89 17.53 6.59
CA GLY A 82 36.32 16.98 7.82
C GLY A 82 35.46 15.76 7.52
N PRO A 83 35.18 14.91 8.53
CA PRO A 83 34.21 13.84 8.37
C PRO A 83 32.87 14.43 7.87
N PRO A 84 32.14 13.71 7.00
CA PRO A 84 30.89 14.23 6.44
C PRO A 84 29.91 14.56 7.56
N LYS A 85 29.14 15.64 7.37
CA LYS A 85 28.12 16.09 8.32
C LYS A 85 27.04 15.01 8.52
N PRO A 86 26.40 14.95 9.71
CA PRO A 86 25.36 13.95 9.97
C PRO A 86 24.21 14.02 8.98
N GLU A 87 23.82 15.22 8.54
CA GLU A 87 22.78 15.40 7.52
C GLU A 87 23.19 14.77 6.18
N THR A 88 24.45 14.93 5.76
CA THR A 88 24.95 14.34 4.52
C THR A 88 24.96 12.82 4.61
N ILE A 89 25.37 12.26 5.74
CA ILE A 89 25.35 10.81 5.97
C ILE A 89 23.91 10.29 5.93
N ALA A 90 22.97 10.98 6.59
CA ALA A 90 21.56 10.60 6.63
C ALA A 90 20.90 10.66 5.24
N ILE A 91 21.21 11.69 4.44
CA ILE A 91 20.70 11.80 3.06
C ILE A 91 21.26 10.67 2.19
N LEU A 92 22.56 10.35 2.29
CA LEU A 92 23.14 9.22 1.56
C LEU A 92 22.46 7.90 1.96
N ALA A 93 22.23 7.69 3.25
CA ALA A 93 21.51 6.52 3.76
C ALA A 93 20.08 6.44 3.21
N GLN A 94 19.39 7.58 3.08
CA GLN A 94 18.06 7.65 2.48
C GLN A 94 18.09 7.25 0.99
N VAL A 95 19.07 7.76 0.23
CA VAL A 95 19.25 7.37 -1.18
C VAL A 95 19.49 5.87 -1.32
N GLN A 96 20.31 5.28 -0.45
CA GLN A 96 20.54 3.83 -0.42
C GLN A 96 19.27 3.05 -0.07
N LEU A 97 18.49 3.54 0.89
CA LEU A 97 17.19 2.94 1.22
C LEU A 97 16.25 2.97 0.02
N ASP A 98 16.14 4.09 -0.68
CA ASP A 98 15.25 4.19 -1.84
C ASP A 98 15.73 3.33 -3.00
N ALA A 99 17.04 3.28 -3.26
CA ALA A 99 17.64 2.38 -4.22
C ALA A 99 17.37 0.90 -3.88
N ALA A 100 17.40 0.51 -2.60
CA ALA A 100 17.12 -0.86 -2.18
C ALA A 100 15.70 -1.35 -2.54
N PHE A 101 14.75 -0.43 -2.68
CA PHE A 101 13.35 -0.73 -3.03
C PHE A 101 12.98 -0.35 -4.46
N ALA A 102 13.96 0.06 -5.28
CA ALA A 102 13.75 0.29 -6.72
C ALA A 102 13.53 -1.06 -7.45
N GLU A 103 12.71 -1.04 -8.51
CA GLU A 103 12.33 -2.25 -9.24
C GLU A 103 13.50 -2.97 -9.92
N GLU A 104 14.49 -2.19 -10.35
CA GLU A 104 15.66 -2.65 -11.11
C GLU A 104 16.76 -3.23 -10.21
N THR A 105 16.61 -3.12 -8.89
CA THR A 105 17.65 -3.51 -7.94
C THR A 105 17.71 -5.03 -7.78
N ALA A 106 18.86 -5.61 -8.14
CA ALA A 106 19.12 -7.03 -7.95
C ALA A 106 19.03 -7.45 -6.46
N PRO A 107 18.54 -8.66 -6.13
CA PRO A 107 18.38 -9.11 -4.74
C PRO A 107 19.67 -9.03 -3.90
N ALA A 108 20.82 -9.40 -4.47
CA ALA A 108 22.11 -9.31 -3.78
C ALA A 108 22.51 -7.86 -3.47
N SER A 109 22.25 -6.93 -4.41
CA SER A 109 22.49 -5.50 -4.21
C SER A 109 21.53 -4.90 -3.19
N ARG A 110 20.30 -5.43 -3.09
CA ARG A 110 19.29 -4.96 -2.14
C ARG A 110 19.72 -5.15 -0.69
N GLU A 111 20.22 -6.32 -0.32
CA GLU A 111 20.69 -6.59 1.05
C GLU A 111 21.83 -5.64 1.43
N LEU A 112 22.81 -5.48 0.53
CA LEU A 112 23.91 -4.54 0.71
C LEU A 112 23.43 -3.09 0.90
N LEU A 113 22.49 -2.62 0.07
CA LEU A 113 21.95 -1.26 0.17
C LEU A 113 21.16 -1.04 1.47
N LEU A 114 20.40 -2.04 1.93
CA LEU A 114 19.70 -1.99 3.20
C LEU A 114 20.68 -1.90 4.38
N ASP A 115 21.77 -2.67 4.33
CA ASP A 115 22.81 -2.61 5.35
C ASP A 115 23.54 -1.27 5.36
N GLN A 116 23.88 -0.73 4.19
CA GLN A 116 24.48 0.59 4.07
C GLN A 116 23.55 1.69 4.60
N ALA A 117 22.26 1.64 4.25
CA ALA A 117 21.26 2.60 4.74
C ALA A 117 21.16 2.54 6.28
N ARG A 118 21.02 1.34 6.85
CA ARG A 118 20.96 1.17 8.32
C ARG A 118 22.20 1.74 9.01
N GLN A 119 23.39 1.40 8.51
CA GLN A 119 24.65 1.90 9.08
C GLN A 119 24.78 3.41 8.93
N GLY A 120 24.37 3.98 7.79
CA GLY A 120 24.39 5.42 7.56
C GLY A 120 23.48 6.15 8.53
N PHE A 121 22.23 5.71 8.72
CA PHE A 121 21.34 6.29 9.72
C PHE A 121 21.90 6.17 11.14
N GLN A 122 22.46 5.03 11.51
CA GLN A 122 23.08 4.85 12.84
C GLN A 122 24.28 5.77 13.05
N LYS A 123 25.16 5.92 12.04
CA LYS A 123 26.31 6.84 12.09
C LYS A 123 25.86 8.30 12.22
N ALA A 124 24.85 8.71 11.46
CA ALA A 124 24.28 10.04 11.58
C ALA A 124 23.71 10.29 12.99
N LEU A 125 23.02 9.30 13.57
CA LEU A 125 22.47 9.39 14.93
C LEU A 125 23.53 9.31 16.05
N GLN A 126 24.68 8.70 15.78
CA GLN A 126 25.82 8.75 16.72
C GLN A 126 26.44 10.15 16.77
N GLN A 127 26.47 10.87 15.64
CA GLN A 127 26.97 12.24 15.56
C GLN A 127 25.94 13.25 16.08
N ASP A 128 24.67 13.08 15.71
CA ASP A 128 23.54 13.88 16.18
C ASP A 128 22.33 12.99 16.50
N PRO A 129 22.10 12.66 17.79
CA PRO A 129 20.97 11.83 18.21
C PRO A 129 19.59 12.38 17.89
N LYS A 130 19.49 13.69 17.59
CA LYS A 130 18.23 14.38 17.27
C LYS A 130 18.06 14.60 15.77
N ASN A 131 18.99 14.13 14.92
CA ASN A 131 18.96 14.41 13.50
C ASN A 131 17.62 13.97 12.86
N PRO A 132 16.84 14.89 12.28
CA PRO A 132 15.48 14.59 11.86
C PRO A 132 15.44 13.65 10.66
N THR A 133 16.34 13.86 9.69
CA THR A 133 16.47 13.02 8.49
C THR A 133 16.84 11.59 8.87
N ALA A 134 17.77 11.41 9.80
CA ALA A 134 18.21 10.09 10.22
C ALA A 134 17.14 9.34 11.03
N LEU A 135 16.42 10.03 11.93
CA LEU A 135 15.33 9.44 12.70
C LEU A 135 14.15 9.02 11.81
N LEU A 136 13.68 9.91 10.92
CA LEU A 136 12.60 9.58 9.99
C LEU A 136 13.01 8.49 9.01
N GLY A 137 14.22 8.57 8.45
CA GLY A 137 14.75 7.56 7.53
C GLY A 137 14.88 6.18 8.19
N LEU A 138 15.35 6.12 9.44
CA LEU A 138 15.43 4.86 10.19
C LEU A 138 14.04 4.28 10.52
N ALA A 139 13.07 5.12 10.86
CA ALA A 139 11.70 4.69 11.08
C ALA A 139 11.07 4.12 9.79
N GLN A 140 11.29 4.78 8.65
CA GLN A 140 10.87 4.31 7.34
C GLN A 140 11.58 3.00 6.95
N TYR A 141 12.88 2.87 7.22
CA TYR A 141 13.64 1.64 7.03
C TYR A 141 12.95 0.45 7.72
N HIS A 142 12.66 0.58 9.02
CA HIS A 142 11.98 -0.46 9.79
C HIS A 142 10.56 -0.74 9.26
N ALA A 143 9.81 0.31 8.89
CA ALA A 143 8.47 0.15 8.33
C ALA A 143 8.48 -0.63 7.00
N ARG A 144 9.42 -0.33 6.10
CA ARG A 144 9.54 -1.03 4.80
C ARG A 144 10.04 -2.48 4.94
N LEU A 145 10.77 -2.80 6.01
CA LEU A 145 11.20 -4.18 6.31
C LEU A 145 10.15 -5.02 7.03
N GLY A 146 9.00 -4.45 7.39
CA GLY A 146 8.00 -5.19 8.14
C GLY A 146 8.29 -5.27 9.64
N GLU A 147 9.18 -4.43 10.17
CA GLU A 147 9.52 -4.39 11.59
C GLU A 147 8.66 -3.35 12.34
N ARG A 148 7.36 -3.65 12.48
CA ARG A 148 6.33 -2.72 13.01
C ARG A 148 6.76 -1.99 14.28
N GLN A 149 7.14 -2.74 15.31
CA GLN A 149 7.40 -2.16 16.63
C GLN A 149 8.62 -1.24 16.60
N LYS A 150 9.70 -1.66 15.94
CA LYS A 150 10.90 -0.82 15.77
C LYS A 150 10.59 0.48 15.03
N ALA A 151 9.76 0.42 13.99
CA ALA A 151 9.34 1.61 13.27
C ALA A 151 8.59 2.60 14.18
N LEU A 152 7.61 2.10 14.95
CA LEU A 152 6.85 2.92 15.90
C LEU A 152 7.74 3.50 17.00
N ASP A 153 8.65 2.71 17.58
CA ASP A 153 9.57 3.18 18.62
C ASP A 153 10.44 4.34 18.13
N VAL A 154 10.98 4.24 16.90
CA VAL A 154 11.79 5.31 16.30
C VAL A 154 10.93 6.55 15.96
N TYR A 155 9.72 6.38 15.44
CA TYR A 155 8.79 7.49 15.22
C TYR A 155 8.39 8.19 16.52
N HIS A 156 8.14 7.44 17.59
CA HIS A 156 7.86 8.01 18.91
C HIS A 156 9.05 8.79 19.45
N ARG A 157 10.27 8.26 19.31
CA ARG A 157 11.50 8.99 19.66
C ARG A 157 11.66 10.26 18.82
N TYR A 158 11.31 10.23 17.54
CA TYR A 158 11.30 11.43 16.70
C TYR A 158 10.32 12.49 17.23
N LEU A 159 9.09 12.11 17.54
CA LEU A 159 8.07 13.01 18.06
C LEU A 159 8.39 13.57 19.46
N GLN A 160 9.27 12.92 20.25
CA GLN A 160 9.79 13.50 21.49
C GLN A 160 10.62 14.76 21.24
N TYR A 161 11.33 14.83 20.11
CA TYR A 161 12.13 16.01 19.72
C TYR A 161 11.35 16.99 18.84
N TYR A 162 10.44 16.48 18.01
CA TYR A 162 9.67 17.24 17.03
C TYR A 162 8.16 17.03 17.23
N PRO A 163 7.59 17.46 18.37
CA PRO A 163 6.21 17.15 18.74
C PRO A 163 5.16 17.81 17.85
N GLN A 164 5.53 18.77 17.01
CA GLN A 164 4.59 19.47 16.12
C GLN A 164 4.62 18.93 14.69
N ASP A 165 5.47 17.94 14.37
CA ASP A 165 5.53 17.40 13.02
C ASP A 165 4.26 16.58 12.70
N ILE A 166 3.44 17.13 11.81
CA ILE A 166 2.20 16.54 11.33
C ILE A 166 2.47 15.37 10.39
N GLN A 167 3.51 15.49 9.56
CA GLN A 167 3.89 14.46 8.60
C GLN A 167 4.36 13.20 9.34
N ALA A 168 5.13 13.34 10.42
CA ALA A 168 5.52 12.20 11.25
C ALA A 168 4.31 11.47 11.86
N ARG A 169 3.31 12.20 12.38
CA ARG A 169 2.06 11.59 12.86
C ARG A 169 1.32 10.85 11.75
N TYR A 170 1.26 11.45 10.56
CA TYR A 170 0.65 10.81 9.40
C TYR A 170 1.39 9.53 9.00
N GLN A 171 2.73 9.51 9.03
CA GLN A 171 3.51 8.30 8.78
C GLN A 171 3.23 7.20 9.80
N ILE A 172 3.05 7.53 11.08
CA ILE A 172 2.62 6.56 12.10
C ILE A 172 1.25 5.98 11.75
N ALA A 173 0.28 6.81 11.33
CA ALA A 173 -1.03 6.33 10.87
C ALA A 173 -0.90 5.34 9.71
N LEU A 174 0.00 5.60 8.75
CA LEU A 174 0.28 4.69 7.64
C LEU A 174 0.88 3.36 8.11
N VAL A 175 1.77 3.38 9.10
CA VAL A 175 2.29 2.16 9.72
C VAL A 175 1.16 1.36 10.40
N HIS A 176 0.26 2.00 11.15
CA HIS A 176 -0.89 1.27 11.70
C HIS A 176 -1.78 0.66 10.61
N ALA A 177 -2.05 1.41 9.54
CA ALA A 177 -2.86 0.94 8.41
C ALA A 177 -2.23 -0.24 7.66
N GLN A 178 -0.92 -0.20 7.42
CA GLN A 178 -0.19 -1.29 6.75
C GLN A 178 -0.29 -2.61 7.53
N TRP A 179 -0.40 -2.55 8.86
CA TRP A 179 -0.59 -3.72 9.72
C TRP A 179 -2.05 -3.97 10.12
N LYS A 180 -3.00 -3.38 9.39
CA LYS A 180 -4.45 -3.56 9.57
C LYS A 180 -4.96 -3.16 10.96
N ASP A 181 -4.20 -2.36 11.70
CA ASP A 181 -4.66 -1.72 12.93
C ASP A 181 -5.42 -0.44 12.54
N TRP A 182 -6.64 -0.64 12.04
CA TRP A 182 -7.43 0.43 11.45
C TRP A 182 -7.81 1.49 12.48
N GLU A 183 -8.17 1.10 13.70
CA GLU A 183 -8.48 2.04 14.79
C GLU A 183 -7.24 2.81 15.24
N GLY A 184 -6.07 2.15 15.33
CA GLY A 184 -4.80 2.85 15.54
C GLY A 184 -4.51 3.89 14.45
N ALA A 185 -4.74 3.53 13.19
CA ALA A 185 -4.53 4.43 12.06
C ALA A 185 -5.48 5.64 12.10
N VAL A 186 -6.77 5.42 12.40
CA VAL A 186 -7.76 6.50 12.55
C VAL A 186 -7.34 7.48 13.64
N ARG A 187 -6.94 6.99 14.83
CA ARG A 187 -6.48 7.85 15.93
C ARG A 187 -5.31 8.73 15.52
N TRP A 188 -4.29 8.17 14.85
CA TRP A 188 -3.14 8.95 14.39
C TRP A 188 -3.47 9.91 13.24
N CYS A 189 -4.41 9.56 12.36
CA CYS A 189 -4.96 10.49 11.39
C CYS A 189 -5.64 11.67 12.09
N ASP A 190 -6.42 11.44 13.15
CA ASP A 190 -7.06 12.50 13.92
C ASP A 190 -6.03 13.42 14.58
N GLU A 191 -4.98 12.86 15.19
CA GLU A 191 -3.88 13.65 15.74
C GLU A 191 -3.17 14.50 14.68
N ALA A 192 -2.97 13.95 13.47
CA ALA A 192 -2.37 14.70 12.38
C ALA A 192 -3.30 15.81 11.85
N LEU A 193 -4.61 15.53 11.72
CA LEU A 193 -5.61 16.50 11.30
C LEU A 193 -5.81 17.65 12.30
N ARG A 194 -5.48 17.48 13.59
CA ARG A 194 -5.47 18.62 14.53
C ARG A 194 -4.42 19.66 14.18
N GLY A 195 -3.31 19.26 13.55
CA GLY A 195 -2.26 20.19 13.11
C GLY A 195 -2.47 20.70 11.68
N ASP A 196 -3.05 19.90 10.80
CA ASP A 196 -3.44 20.30 9.43
C ASP A 196 -4.89 19.84 9.13
N PRO A 197 -5.91 20.63 9.51
CA PRO A 197 -7.31 20.26 9.32
C PRO A 197 -7.75 20.14 7.85
N GLU A 198 -7.07 20.82 6.93
CA GLU A 198 -7.43 20.88 5.51
C GLU A 198 -6.72 19.80 4.69
N SER A 199 -5.95 18.93 5.34
CA SER A 199 -5.17 17.89 4.68
C SER A 199 -6.04 16.83 4.01
N ARG A 200 -6.31 17.04 2.71
CA ARG A 200 -7.11 16.11 1.88
C ARG A 200 -6.53 14.69 1.87
N ASN A 201 -5.20 14.56 1.90
CA ASN A 201 -4.52 13.26 1.92
C ASN A 201 -4.77 12.50 3.22
N ILE A 202 -4.67 13.18 4.37
CA ILE A 202 -4.89 12.56 5.67
C ILE A 202 -6.37 12.19 5.85
N ARG A 203 -7.30 13.08 5.45
CA ARG A 203 -8.74 12.78 5.46
C ARG A 203 -9.09 11.59 4.59
N LYS A 204 -8.50 11.49 3.39
CA LYS A 204 -8.69 10.34 2.49
C LYS A 204 -8.22 9.04 3.15
N THR A 205 -7.03 9.04 3.76
CA THR A 205 -6.50 7.87 4.49
C THR A 205 -7.39 7.49 5.67
N LYS A 206 -7.86 8.48 6.46
CA LYS A 206 -8.81 8.27 7.56
C LYS A 206 -10.09 7.60 7.06
N GLY A 207 -10.70 8.11 5.98
CA GLY A 207 -11.92 7.54 5.39
C GLY A 207 -11.74 6.07 4.99
N PHE A 208 -10.61 5.71 4.37
CA PHE A 208 -10.31 4.32 4.05
C PHE A 208 -10.12 3.45 5.29
N CYS A 209 -9.42 3.95 6.31
CA CYS A 209 -9.22 3.22 7.56
C CYS A 209 -10.55 3.01 8.30
N LEU A 210 -11.42 4.02 8.35
CA LEU A 210 -12.78 3.90 8.90
C LEU A 210 -13.60 2.85 8.16
N ALA A 211 -13.58 2.85 6.83
CA ALA A 211 -14.30 1.84 6.04
C ALA A 211 -13.76 0.43 6.31
N ARG A 212 -12.44 0.25 6.39
CA ARG A 212 -11.81 -1.04 6.75
C ARG A 212 -12.07 -1.47 8.19
N ALA A 213 -12.33 -0.52 9.10
CA ALA A 213 -12.77 -0.77 10.46
C ALA A 213 -14.28 -1.12 10.57
N GLY A 214 -15.04 -1.05 9.46
CA GLY A 214 -16.48 -1.29 9.44
C GLY A 214 -17.34 -0.06 9.80
N ARG A 215 -16.71 1.11 9.99
CA ARG A 215 -17.38 2.38 10.33
C ARG A 215 -17.79 3.12 9.06
N TYR A 216 -18.71 2.54 8.30
CA TYR A 216 -19.04 2.97 6.93
C TYR A 216 -19.67 4.36 6.86
N ASP A 217 -20.55 4.71 7.80
CA ASP A 217 -21.20 6.04 7.82
C ASP A 217 -20.18 7.16 8.07
N GLU A 218 -19.26 6.94 9.02
CA GLU A 218 -18.19 7.88 9.32
C GLU A 218 -17.17 7.97 8.18
N ALA A 219 -16.87 6.84 7.53
CA ALA A 219 -16.03 6.83 6.33
C ALA A 219 -16.64 7.67 5.21
N LEU A 220 -17.93 7.48 4.94
CA LEU A 220 -18.65 8.24 3.91
C LEU A 220 -18.69 9.73 4.27
N ALA A 221 -19.00 10.08 5.51
CA ALA A 221 -18.96 11.47 5.98
C ALA A 221 -17.56 12.09 5.78
N THR A 222 -16.50 11.38 6.17
CA THR A 222 -15.11 11.83 5.99
C THR A 222 -14.73 12.01 4.52
N PHE A 223 -15.21 11.13 3.63
CA PHE A 223 -14.98 11.30 2.20
C PHE A 223 -15.72 12.52 1.63
N ARG A 224 -16.97 12.75 2.04
CA ARG A 224 -17.80 13.89 1.57
C ARG A 224 -17.18 15.25 1.87
N GLU A 225 -16.38 15.35 2.92
CA GLU A 225 -15.64 16.58 3.24
C GLU A 225 -14.60 16.94 2.17
N ILE A 226 -14.11 15.96 1.41
CA ILE A 226 -13.05 16.17 0.42
C ILE A 226 -13.49 15.88 -1.02
N MET A 227 -14.66 15.28 -1.27
CA MET A 227 -15.08 14.94 -2.63
C MET A 227 -16.60 14.89 -2.79
N PRO A 228 -17.13 14.95 -4.04
CA PRO A 228 -18.55 14.81 -4.30
C PRO A 228 -19.11 13.47 -3.81
N GLU A 229 -20.43 13.44 -3.55
CA GLU A 229 -21.15 12.25 -3.07
C GLU A 229 -20.87 10.99 -3.89
N SER A 230 -20.94 11.13 -5.21
CA SER A 230 -20.77 10.04 -6.16
C SER A 230 -19.39 9.41 -6.02
N LEU A 231 -18.35 10.23 -5.89
CA LEU A 231 -16.97 9.76 -5.72
C LEU A 231 -16.74 9.17 -4.32
N ALA A 232 -17.35 9.75 -3.28
CA ALA A 232 -17.27 9.23 -1.92
C ALA A 232 -17.87 7.81 -1.83
N ARG A 233 -19.05 7.61 -2.41
CA ARG A 233 -19.71 6.29 -2.49
C ARG A 233 -18.93 5.30 -3.35
N TYR A 234 -18.35 5.76 -4.45
CA TYR A 234 -17.44 4.94 -5.27
C TYR A 234 -16.24 4.43 -4.44
N HIS A 235 -15.60 5.29 -3.64
CA HIS A 235 -14.48 4.86 -2.79
C HIS A 235 -14.91 3.90 -1.68
N LEU A 236 -16.08 4.08 -1.08
CA LEU A 236 -16.64 3.13 -0.13
C LEU A 236 -16.94 1.77 -0.80
N ALA A 237 -17.54 1.78 -1.99
CA ALA A 237 -17.79 0.57 -2.77
C ALA A 237 -16.51 -0.22 -3.05
N ARG A 238 -15.43 0.47 -3.44
CA ARG A 238 -14.11 -0.13 -3.65
C ARG A 238 -13.58 -0.85 -2.40
N VAL A 239 -13.76 -0.27 -1.22
CA VAL A 239 -13.34 -0.92 0.04
C VAL A 239 -14.21 -2.12 0.35
N LEU A 240 -15.53 -2.00 0.19
CA LEU A 240 -16.49 -3.08 0.45
C LEU A 240 -16.22 -4.30 -0.44
N GLU A 241 -15.96 -4.08 -1.73
CA GLU A 241 -15.60 -5.15 -2.66
C GLU A 241 -14.31 -5.87 -2.23
N HIS A 242 -13.27 -5.12 -1.87
CA HIS A 242 -12.02 -5.69 -1.38
C HIS A 242 -12.21 -6.49 -0.07
N MET A 243 -13.21 -6.14 0.74
CA MET A 243 -13.57 -6.90 1.94
C MET A 243 -14.46 -8.13 1.65
N GLY A 244 -14.89 -8.32 0.40
CA GLY A 244 -15.76 -9.40 -0.03
C GLY A 244 -17.26 -9.08 0.08
N TYR A 245 -17.63 -7.87 0.48
CA TYR A 245 -19.02 -7.42 0.56
C TYR A 245 -19.52 -6.90 -0.80
N VAL A 246 -19.58 -7.80 -1.78
CA VAL A 246 -19.87 -7.49 -3.20
C VAL A 246 -21.24 -6.85 -3.38
N GLU A 247 -22.28 -7.37 -2.72
CA GLU A 247 -23.64 -6.82 -2.82
C GLU A 247 -23.73 -5.41 -2.22
N ALA A 248 -23.08 -5.19 -1.07
CA ALA A 248 -23.03 -3.86 -0.45
C ALA A 248 -22.26 -2.87 -1.34
N SER A 249 -21.16 -3.32 -1.97
CA SER A 249 -20.44 -2.53 -2.97
C SER A 249 -21.34 -2.14 -4.15
N ARG A 250 -22.09 -3.09 -4.73
CA ARG A 250 -23.03 -2.84 -5.83
C ARG A 250 -24.09 -1.80 -5.43
N GLN A 251 -24.67 -1.92 -4.24
CA GLN A 251 -25.63 -0.94 -3.73
C GLN A 251 -25.03 0.48 -3.65
N GLN A 252 -23.81 0.62 -3.13
CA GLN A 252 -23.14 1.92 -3.07
C GLN A 252 -22.87 2.51 -4.46
N LEU A 253 -22.59 1.69 -5.47
CA LEU A 253 -22.40 2.14 -6.85
C LEU A 253 -23.70 2.64 -7.48
N HIS A 254 -24.83 1.96 -7.24
CA HIS A 254 -26.12 2.48 -7.66
C HIS A 254 -26.45 3.81 -6.98
N LEU A 255 -26.20 3.94 -5.67
CA LEU A 255 -26.38 5.20 -4.96
C LEU A 255 -25.44 6.31 -5.47
N ALA A 256 -24.23 5.97 -5.92
CA ALA A 256 -23.33 6.92 -6.56
C ALA A 256 -23.91 7.45 -7.87
N LEU A 257 -24.41 6.56 -8.73
CA LEU A 257 -25.02 6.91 -10.03
C LEU A 257 -26.38 7.61 -9.88
N GLN A 258 -27.12 7.38 -8.80
CA GLN A 258 -28.31 8.16 -8.47
C GLN A 258 -27.97 9.61 -8.10
N SER A 259 -26.85 9.82 -7.38
CA SER A 259 -26.40 11.18 -7.04
C SER A 259 -25.78 11.92 -8.22
N ASP A 260 -25.07 11.19 -9.10
CA ASP A 260 -24.47 11.73 -10.31
C ASP A 260 -24.42 10.64 -11.39
N PRO A 261 -25.36 10.68 -12.36
CA PRO A 261 -25.41 9.71 -13.46
C PRO A 261 -24.17 9.72 -14.36
N ASN A 262 -23.38 10.80 -14.33
CA ASN A 262 -22.17 10.96 -15.15
C ASN A 262 -20.89 10.54 -14.43
N CYS A 263 -20.98 9.96 -13.22
CA CYS A 263 -19.81 9.44 -12.51
C CYS A 263 -19.23 8.22 -13.25
N GLU A 264 -18.25 8.47 -14.12
CA GLU A 264 -17.62 7.45 -14.94
C GLU A 264 -16.98 6.35 -14.10
N GLN A 265 -16.34 6.71 -12.98
CA GLN A 265 -15.68 5.76 -12.09
C GLN A 265 -16.68 4.75 -11.50
N ALA A 266 -17.84 5.23 -11.03
CA ALA A 266 -18.88 4.38 -10.48
C ALA A 266 -19.50 3.48 -11.55
N ARG A 267 -19.74 4.02 -12.76
CA ARG A 267 -20.29 3.25 -13.89
C ARG A 267 -19.34 2.15 -14.35
N GLN A 268 -18.06 2.48 -14.56
CA GLN A 268 -17.04 1.52 -14.98
C GLN A 268 -16.90 0.40 -13.94
N PHE A 269 -16.80 0.75 -12.66
CA PHE A 269 -16.62 -0.25 -11.62
C PHE A 269 -17.85 -1.14 -11.43
N LEU A 270 -19.07 -0.59 -11.62
CA LEU A 270 -20.28 -1.41 -11.63
C LEU A 270 -20.28 -2.42 -12.77
N THR A 271 -19.91 -1.99 -13.99
CA THR A 271 -19.76 -2.91 -15.14
C THR A 271 -18.68 -3.97 -14.88
N GLU A 272 -17.52 -3.59 -14.35
CA GLU A 272 -16.45 -4.54 -13.98
C GLU A 272 -16.96 -5.59 -12.98
N LEU A 273 -17.70 -5.14 -11.96
CA LEU A 273 -18.27 -6.01 -10.93
C LEU A 273 -19.36 -6.93 -11.50
N GLU A 274 -20.23 -6.44 -12.38
CA GLU A 274 -21.23 -7.28 -13.05
C GLU A 274 -20.58 -8.34 -13.94
N VAL A 275 -19.56 -7.99 -14.72
CA VAL A 275 -18.83 -8.95 -15.56
C VAL A 275 -18.11 -9.99 -14.71
N ALA A 276 -17.40 -9.57 -13.66
CA ALA A 276 -16.65 -10.48 -12.80
C ALA A 276 -17.54 -11.50 -12.07
N TYR A 277 -18.77 -11.09 -11.69
CA TYR A 277 -19.68 -11.90 -10.88
C TYR A 277 -20.88 -12.48 -11.65
N SER A 278 -21.00 -12.22 -12.96
CA SER A 278 -21.97 -12.88 -13.86
C SER A 278 -21.43 -14.14 -14.53
N LEU A 279 -20.10 -14.31 -14.58
CA LEU A 279 -19.50 -15.52 -15.15
C LEU A 279 -19.69 -16.72 -14.20
N PRO A 280 -20.17 -17.88 -14.70
CA PRO A 280 -20.20 -19.09 -13.90
C PRO A 280 -18.76 -19.41 -13.47
N LYS A 281 -18.52 -19.60 -12.17
CA LYS A 281 -17.23 -20.09 -11.66
C LYS A 281 -16.85 -21.31 -12.50
N PRO A 282 -15.62 -21.42 -13.03
CA PRO A 282 -15.21 -22.63 -13.74
C PRO A 282 -15.47 -23.80 -12.79
N SER A 283 -16.40 -24.68 -13.19
CA SER A 283 -16.70 -25.88 -12.44
C SER A 283 -15.38 -26.61 -12.24
N SER A 284 -14.95 -26.80 -11.00
CA SER A 284 -13.91 -27.79 -10.70
C SER A 284 -14.51 -29.18 -10.91
N SER A 285 -14.85 -29.51 -12.15
CA SER A 285 -15.03 -30.88 -12.59
C SER A 285 -13.65 -31.45 -12.88
N ALA A 286 -12.86 -31.63 -11.80
CA ALA A 286 -11.92 -32.74 -11.82
C ALA A 286 -12.78 -34.01 -11.91
N PRO A 287 -12.57 -34.90 -12.90
CA PRO A 287 -13.32 -36.14 -12.95
C PRO A 287 -12.97 -36.92 -11.68
N ALA A 288 -13.99 -37.37 -10.95
CA ALA A 288 -13.83 -38.35 -9.90
C ALA A 288 -13.33 -39.65 -10.55
N VAL A 289 -12.01 -39.82 -10.64
CA VAL A 289 -11.39 -41.13 -10.88
C VAL A 289 -11.55 -41.90 -9.57
N LEU A 290 -12.65 -42.64 -9.45
CA LEU A 290 -12.75 -43.74 -8.51
C LEU A 290 -11.89 -44.89 -9.05
N PRO A 291 -10.97 -45.48 -8.28
CA PRO A 291 -10.27 -46.68 -8.72
C PRO A 291 -11.27 -47.86 -8.69
N ALA A 292 -11.37 -48.56 -9.81
CA ALA A 292 -12.13 -49.79 -9.94
C ALA A 292 -11.53 -50.87 -9.03
N GLY A 293 -12.22 -51.14 -7.92
CA GLY A 293 -12.04 -52.34 -7.12
C GLY A 293 -13.13 -53.35 -7.46
N HIS A 294 -12.72 -54.46 -8.07
CA HIS A 294 -13.53 -55.66 -8.22
C HIS A 294 -14.19 -56.06 -6.89
N LEU A 295 -15.47 -56.45 -6.93
CA LEU A 295 -15.95 -57.71 -6.35
C LEU A 295 -17.40 -57.97 -6.73
N GLN A 296 -17.63 -59.24 -7.10
CA GLN A 296 -18.85 -59.85 -7.58
C GLN A 296 -20.07 -59.68 -6.66
N SER A 297 -21.21 -59.69 -7.34
CA SER A 297 -22.57 -59.93 -6.87
C SER A 297 -22.76 -61.21 -6.04
N ASP A 298 -23.59 -61.14 -5.00
CA ASP A 298 -24.49 -62.21 -4.56
C ASP A 298 -25.73 -61.61 -3.84
N PRO A 299 -26.96 -62.06 -4.14
CA PRO A 299 -28.16 -61.64 -3.40
C PRO A 299 -28.80 -62.83 -2.66
N ALA A 300 -28.88 -62.79 -1.32
CA ALA A 300 -29.87 -63.58 -0.56
C ALA A 300 -29.92 -63.20 0.92
N SER A 301 -31.14 -63.29 1.49
CA SER A 301 -31.50 -63.42 2.93
C SER A 301 -31.67 -62.08 3.68
N VAL A 302 -32.89 -61.52 3.80
CA VAL A 302 -34.03 -61.90 4.67
C VAL A 302 -33.79 -61.66 6.18
N GLN A 303 -34.26 -60.48 6.61
CA GLN A 303 -34.99 -60.15 7.86
C GLN A 303 -34.29 -60.18 9.26
N PRO A 304 -34.82 -59.40 10.24
CA PRO A 304 -34.09 -58.78 11.35
C PRO A 304 -34.36 -59.48 12.71
N PRO A 305 -33.91 -58.89 13.84
CA PRO A 305 -34.75 -58.95 15.02
C PRO A 305 -35.02 -57.58 15.66
N SER A 306 -36.28 -57.39 15.97
CA SER A 306 -36.85 -56.47 16.95
C SER A 306 -36.80 -57.07 18.36
N SER A 307 -37.05 -56.20 19.35
CA SER A 307 -37.49 -56.47 20.74
C SER A 307 -36.39 -56.89 21.73
N THR A 308 -36.30 -56.41 22.98
CA THR A 308 -37.07 -55.46 23.82
C THR A 308 -36.25 -55.25 25.12
N PRO A 309 -36.66 -54.36 26.06
CA PRO A 309 -35.80 -53.78 27.10
C PRO A 309 -35.88 -54.49 28.46
N GLU A 310 -34.90 -54.23 29.32
CA GLU A 310 -35.00 -54.35 30.78
C GLU A 310 -34.49 -53.01 31.37
N THR A 311 -35.34 -52.09 31.85
CA THR A 311 -35.95 -52.02 33.20
C THR A 311 -35.04 -52.43 34.35
N GLY A 312 -34.78 -51.48 35.26
CA GLY A 312 -34.59 -51.84 36.66
C GLY A 312 -33.67 -50.93 37.47
N ASN A 313 -34.25 -49.82 37.97
CA ASN A 313 -33.99 -49.20 39.27
C ASN A 313 -32.55 -48.70 39.57
N GLY A 314 -32.35 -47.41 39.78
CA GLY A 314 -32.84 -46.67 40.95
C GLY A 314 -31.59 -46.33 41.78
N THR A 315 -31.44 -45.19 42.45
CA THR A 315 -32.41 -44.32 43.09
C THR A 315 -31.63 -43.08 43.55
N SER A 316 -32.26 -41.89 43.52
CA SER A 316 -32.18 -40.84 44.56
C SER A 316 -30.83 -40.11 44.80
N LEU A 317 -30.76 -38.82 45.14
CA LEU A 317 -31.69 -37.89 45.81
C LEU A 317 -31.24 -36.44 45.53
N LEU A 318 -32.18 -35.52 45.72
CA LEU A 318 -32.21 -34.09 45.39
C LEU A 318 -31.44 -33.18 46.42
N PRO A 319 -31.79 -31.89 46.62
CA PRO A 319 -30.98 -30.71 46.30
C PRO A 319 -30.66 -29.90 47.60
N LEU A 320 -30.23 -28.63 47.47
CA LEU A 320 -30.48 -27.47 48.37
C LEU A 320 -29.35 -26.45 48.15
N GLY A 321 -29.64 -25.26 47.63
CA GLY A 321 -29.98 -24.06 48.42
C GLY A 321 -28.92 -22.99 48.10
N GLY A 322 -29.12 -21.69 48.14
CA GLY A 322 -30.22 -20.79 48.43
C GLY A 322 -29.68 -19.37 48.17
N VAL A 323 -30.53 -18.47 47.68
CA VAL A 323 -30.24 -17.03 47.54
C VAL A 323 -30.43 -16.36 48.92
N PRO A 324 -29.76 -15.24 49.22
CA PRO A 324 -30.55 -14.01 49.31
C PRO A 324 -29.89 -12.76 48.69
N LEU A 325 -30.79 -11.88 48.24
CA LEU A 325 -30.64 -10.47 47.87
C LEU A 325 -30.27 -9.59 49.09
N SER A 326 -29.66 -8.42 48.86
CA SER A 326 -30.08 -7.07 49.39
C SER A 326 -28.95 -6.00 49.45
N PRO A 327 -29.28 -4.68 49.56
CA PRO A 327 -28.69 -3.61 48.74
C PRO A 327 -28.15 -2.36 49.52
N ALA A 328 -27.89 -1.26 48.79
CA ALA A 328 -27.87 0.17 49.24
C ALA A 328 -26.53 0.64 49.91
N ILE A 329 -25.98 1.87 49.85
CA ILE A 329 -26.46 3.27 49.69
C ILE A 329 -25.27 4.21 49.29
N GLN A 330 -25.65 5.32 48.66
CA GLN A 330 -25.01 6.62 48.37
C GLN A 330 -23.74 7.11 49.11
N LYS A 331 -22.91 7.85 48.37
CA LYS A 331 -22.65 9.28 48.59
C LYS A 331 -22.44 9.99 47.25
#